data_AF-A0A7W5D9V0-F1
#
_entry.id   AF-A0A7W5D9V0-F1
#
_cell.length_a   1.000
_cell.length_b   1.000
_cell.length_c   1.000
_cell.angle_alpha   90.00
_cell.angle_beta   90.00
_cell.angle_gamma   90.00
#
_symmetry.space_group_name_H-M   'P 1'
#
loop_
_entity.id
_entity.type
_entity.pdbx_description
1 polymer ?
#
loop_
_entity_poly.entity_id
_entity_poly.type
_entity_poly.pdbx_seq_one_letter_code
_entity_poly.pdbx_strand_id
1 'polypeptide(L)'
;MDAIDRQVTLDLIRAAAEAVEKVEAFLQAAQFATTTAFDVGLAAELMLDERNHVGDGAGAGAQANPETIALSYCLLSLRYTLDVSRLILQRPLNAHSQEAVHQNRKLADDAKMAGRAAYLSALALWDPTVH
;
A
#
# COMPACT_ATOMS: atom_id res chain seq x y z
N MET A 1 4.19 -20.64 -19.26
CA MET A 1 3.15 -20.67 -18.21
C MET A 1 1.91 -21.19 -18.87
N ASP A 2 1.50 -22.40 -18.50
CA ASP A 2 0.35 -23.04 -19.13
C ASP A 2 -0.95 -22.32 -18.71
N ALA A 3 -2.01 -22.47 -19.51
CA ALA A 3 -3.29 -21.83 -19.23
C ALA A 3 -3.85 -22.20 -17.84
N ILE A 4 -3.55 -23.42 -17.39
CA ILE A 4 -3.90 -23.94 -16.06
C ILE A 4 -3.13 -23.19 -14.96
N ASP A 5 -1.80 -23.02 -15.10
CA ASP A 5 -0.98 -22.27 -14.14
C ASP A 5 -1.41 -20.80 -14.03
N ARG A 6 -1.81 -20.19 -15.16
CA ARG A 6 -2.30 -18.81 -15.19
C ARG A 6 -3.62 -18.66 -14.45
N GLN A 7 -4.55 -19.60 -14.64
CA GLN A 7 -5.84 -19.58 -13.94
C GLN A 7 -5.67 -19.76 -12.43
N VAL A 8 -4.84 -20.71 -12.02
CA VAL A 8 -4.51 -20.93 -10.59
C VAL A 8 -3.90 -19.67 -9.97
N THR A 9 -2.98 -19.02 -10.68
CA THR A 9 -2.36 -17.76 -10.20
C THR A 9 -3.40 -16.64 -10.04
N LEU A 10 -4.32 -16.50 -10.99
CA LEU A 10 -5.39 -15.51 -10.92
C LEU A 10 -6.36 -15.80 -9.75
N ASP A 11 -6.67 -17.06 -9.49
CA ASP A 11 -7.53 -17.48 -8.38
C ASP A 11 -6.86 -17.17 -7.03
N LEU A 12 -5.56 -17.38 -6.89
CA LEU A 12 -4.78 -17.00 -5.70
C LEU A 12 -4.77 -15.49 -5.48
N ILE A 13 -4.58 -14.70 -6.55
CA ILE A 13 -4.62 -13.23 -6.47
C ILE A 13 -6.02 -12.73 -6.09
N ARG A 14 -7.09 -13.37 -6.57
CA ARG A 14 -8.46 -13.06 -6.14
C ARG A 14 -8.63 -13.34 -4.65
N ALA A 15 -8.24 -14.52 -4.17
CA ALA A 15 -8.33 -14.89 -2.77
C ALA A 15 -7.52 -13.93 -1.86
N ALA A 16 -6.35 -13.50 -2.30
CA ALA A 16 -5.53 -12.51 -1.59
C ALA A 16 -6.22 -11.14 -1.50
N ALA A 17 -6.86 -10.68 -2.58
CA ALA A 17 -7.61 -9.43 -2.55
C ALA A 17 -8.82 -9.50 -1.62
N GLU A 18 -9.57 -10.61 -1.64
CA GLU A 18 -10.69 -10.84 -0.71
C GLU A 18 -10.22 -10.83 0.75
N ALA A 19 -9.02 -11.35 1.03
CA ALA A 19 -8.44 -11.29 2.37
C ALA A 19 -8.09 -9.85 2.77
N VAL A 20 -7.49 -9.06 1.89
CA VAL A 20 -7.20 -7.63 2.12
C VAL A 20 -8.49 -6.85 2.41
N GLU A 21 -9.54 -7.04 1.61
CA GLU A 21 -10.85 -6.40 1.82
C GLU A 21 -11.47 -6.77 3.17
N LYS A 22 -11.35 -8.02 3.62
CA LYS A 22 -11.83 -8.44 4.94
C LYS A 22 -11.08 -7.76 6.08
N VAL A 23 -9.76 -7.59 5.94
CA VAL A 23 -8.96 -6.87 6.95
C VAL A 23 -9.31 -5.39 6.95
N GLU A 24 -9.46 -4.75 5.79
CA GLU A 24 -9.92 -3.35 5.68
C GLU A 24 -11.29 -3.16 6.36
N ALA A 25 -12.25 -4.04 6.08
CA ALA A 25 -13.58 -3.99 6.67
C ALA A 25 -13.55 -4.20 8.19
N PHE A 26 -12.70 -5.12 8.69
CA PHE A 26 -12.49 -5.31 10.12
C PHE A 26 -11.95 -4.05 10.79
N LEU A 27 -10.94 -3.41 10.19
CA LEU A 27 -10.34 -2.19 10.73
C LEU A 27 -11.35 -1.04 10.76
N GLN A 28 -12.14 -0.87 9.69
CA GLN A 28 -13.21 0.13 9.63
C GLN A 28 -14.28 -0.11 10.71
N ALA A 29 -14.70 -1.37 10.90
CA ALA A 29 -15.68 -1.73 11.92
C ALA A 29 -15.16 -1.50 13.35
N ALA A 30 -13.87 -1.70 13.56
CA ALA A 30 -13.18 -1.42 14.82
C ALA A 30 -12.84 0.08 15.01
N GLN A 31 -13.32 0.97 14.13
CA GLN A 31 -13.08 2.42 14.16
C GLN A 31 -11.59 2.78 14.14
N PHE A 32 -10.75 1.91 13.59
CA PHE A 32 -9.39 2.29 13.28
C PHE A 32 -9.41 3.34 12.17
N ALA A 33 -8.66 4.43 12.35
CA ALA A 33 -8.47 5.42 11.32
C ALA A 33 -7.68 4.80 10.16
N THR A 34 -8.40 4.24 9.17
CA THR A 34 -7.80 3.67 7.97
C THR A 34 -7.57 4.76 6.93
N THR A 35 -6.36 4.85 6.39
CA THR A 35 -6.08 5.73 5.25
C THR A 35 -6.61 5.08 3.96
N THR A 36 -7.74 5.56 3.46
CA THR A 36 -8.34 5.10 2.18
C THR A 36 -7.73 5.78 0.96
N ALA A 37 -6.93 6.82 1.17
CA ALA A 37 -6.13 7.50 0.17
C ALA A 37 -4.69 7.57 0.68
N PHE A 38 -3.73 7.59 -0.24
CA PHE A 38 -2.37 7.99 0.09
C PHE A 38 -2.43 9.46 0.53
N ASP A 39 -2.60 9.69 1.82
CA ASP A 39 -2.59 11.03 2.37
C ASP A 39 -1.14 11.52 2.30
N VAL A 40 -0.89 12.35 1.29
CA VAL A 40 0.41 13.00 1.08
C VAL A 40 0.76 13.87 2.28
N GLY A 41 -0.23 14.37 3.03
CA GLY A 41 -0.07 15.09 4.28
C GLY A 41 0.50 14.18 5.38
N LEU A 42 -0.12 13.03 5.65
CA LEU A 42 0.37 12.06 6.64
C LEU A 42 1.74 11.48 6.26
N ALA A 43 1.94 11.17 4.97
CA ALA A 43 3.24 10.71 4.48
C ALA A 43 4.32 11.80 4.58
N ALA A 44 3.95 13.07 4.37
CA ALA A 44 4.85 14.21 4.57
C ALA A 44 5.12 14.45 6.05
N GLU A 45 4.12 14.33 6.94
CA GLU A 45 4.30 14.45 8.39
C GLU A 45 5.24 13.36 8.93
N LEU A 46 5.05 12.09 8.53
CA LEU A 46 5.97 11.00 8.89
C LEU A 46 7.40 11.21 8.32
N MET A 47 7.52 11.77 7.11
CA MET A 47 8.82 12.13 6.51
C MET A 47 9.43 13.42 7.09
N LEU A 48 8.62 14.32 7.64
CA LEU A 48 9.04 15.54 8.33
C LEU A 48 9.48 15.21 9.76
N ASP A 49 8.90 14.17 10.38
CA ASP A 49 9.31 13.69 11.70
C ASP A 49 10.69 13.01 11.68
N GLU A 50 11.08 12.37 10.56
CA GLU A 50 12.48 11.96 10.32
C GLU A 50 13.48 13.14 10.37
N ARG A 51 13.03 14.39 10.13
CA ARG A 51 13.89 15.59 10.18
C ARG A 51 13.73 16.43 11.44
N ASN A 52 12.61 16.31 12.16
CA ASN A 52 12.24 17.24 13.24
C ASN A 52 12.27 16.65 14.65
N HIS A 53 12.61 15.38 14.85
CA HIS A 53 12.87 14.84 16.19
C HIS A 53 14.27 15.23 16.75
N VAL A 54 14.53 16.53 16.76
CA VAL A 54 15.35 17.21 17.77
C VAL A 54 14.51 18.37 18.31
N GLY A 55 13.72 18.11 19.36
CA GLY A 55 13.23 19.16 20.24
C GLY A 55 11.70 19.35 20.29
N ASP A 56 11.18 19.13 21.49
CA ASP A 56 10.05 19.83 22.13
C ASP A 56 8.62 19.63 21.58
N GLY A 57 7.85 18.87 22.35
CA GLY A 57 6.75 19.48 23.13
C GLY A 57 5.45 19.85 22.41
N ALA A 58 4.41 19.07 22.75
CA ALA A 58 3.00 19.47 22.92
C ALA A 58 2.12 19.74 21.68
N GLY A 59 1.07 18.93 21.53
CA GLY A 59 -0.10 19.23 20.71
C GLY A 59 -1.16 18.14 20.80
N ALA A 60 -2.10 18.27 21.74
CA ALA A 60 -3.23 17.35 21.90
C ALA A 60 -4.18 17.39 20.69
N GLY A 61 -4.06 16.43 19.80
CA GLY A 61 -5.04 16.12 18.76
C GLY A 61 -4.85 14.67 18.35
N ALA A 62 -5.73 13.78 18.85
CA ALA A 62 -5.82 12.35 18.54
C ALA A 62 -4.60 11.75 17.80
N GLN A 63 -3.52 11.52 18.53
CA GLN A 63 -2.30 10.93 17.98
C GLN A 63 -2.67 9.53 17.49
N ALA A 64 -2.79 9.36 16.17
CA ALA A 64 -3.17 8.10 15.57
C ALA A 64 -2.14 7.02 15.99
N ASN A 65 -2.63 5.88 16.50
CA ASN A 65 -1.78 4.78 16.96
C ASN A 65 -0.83 4.36 15.80
N PRO A 66 0.50 4.39 15.99
CA PRO A 66 1.46 4.00 14.96
C PRO A 66 1.21 2.63 14.34
N GLU A 67 0.71 1.67 15.12
CA GLU A 67 0.30 0.35 14.62
C GLU A 67 -0.84 0.42 13.60
N THR A 68 -1.82 1.29 13.85
CA THR A 68 -2.96 1.51 12.95
C THR A 68 -2.51 2.15 11.63
N ILE A 69 -1.59 3.12 11.72
CA ILE A 69 -0.99 3.77 10.56
C ILE A 69 -0.20 2.75 9.74
N ALA A 70 0.62 1.94 10.41
CA ALA A 70 1.41 0.89 9.78
C ALA A 70 0.53 -0.13 9.06
N LEU A 71 -0.52 -0.62 9.73
CA LEU A 71 -1.50 -1.55 9.14
C LEU A 71 -2.17 -0.96 7.90
N SER A 72 -2.55 0.31 7.93
CA SER A 72 -3.19 0.98 6.80
C SER A 72 -2.26 1.07 5.59
N TYR A 73 -0.99 1.46 5.80
CA TYR A 73 0.01 1.49 4.73
C TYR A 73 0.39 0.08 4.24
N CYS A 74 0.41 -0.92 5.12
CA CYS A 74 0.64 -2.31 4.75
C CYS A 74 -0.47 -2.82 3.81
N LEU A 75 -1.74 -2.57 4.15
CA LEU A 75 -2.88 -2.93 3.29
C LEU A 75 -2.84 -2.20 1.95
N LEU A 76 -2.50 -0.92 1.95
CA LEU A 76 -2.33 -0.14 0.74
C LEU A 76 -1.21 -0.73 -0.17
N SER A 77 -0.09 -1.14 0.42
CA SER A 77 1.01 -1.79 -0.30
C SER A 77 0.57 -3.12 -0.92
N LEU A 78 -0.17 -3.94 -0.16
CA LEU A 78 -0.72 -5.21 -0.65
C LEU A 78 -1.67 -4.98 -1.82
N ARG A 79 -2.53 -3.98 -1.74
CA ARG A 79 -3.49 -3.65 -2.80
C ARG A 79 -2.81 -3.27 -4.11
N TYR A 80 -1.83 -2.38 -4.07
CA TYR A 80 -1.05 -2.02 -5.26
C TYR A 80 -0.25 -3.21 -5.81
N THR A 81 0.32 -4.05 -4.94
CA THR A 81 1.02 -5.28 -5.37
C THR A 81 0.08 -6.25 -6.10
N LEU A 82 -1.15 -6.41 -5.61
CA LEU A 82 -2.16 -7.25 -6.25
C LEU A 82 -2.61 -6.67 -7.58
N ASP A 83 -2.81 -5.36 -7.68
CA ASP A 83 -3.18 -4.69 -8.93
C ASP A 83 -2.07 -4.80 -9.99
N VAL A 84 -0.80 -4.64 -9.61
CA VAL A 84 0.36 -4.91 -10.47
C VAL A 84 0.36 -6.36 -10.95
N SER A 85 0.16 -7.31 -10.04
CA SER A 85 0.14 -8.74 -10.35
C SER A 85 -0.98 -9.10 -11.33
N ARG A 86 -2.18 -8.53 -11.15
CA ARG A 86 -3.31 -8.68 -12.09
C ARG A 86 -2.99 -8.10 -13.45
N LEU A 87 -2.46 -6.87 -13.49
CA LEU A 87 -2.17 -6.16 -14.74
C LEU A 87 -1.10 -6.88 -15.58
N ILE A 88 -0.06 -7.44 -14.94
CA ILE A 88 0.94 -8.29 -15.61
C ILE A 88 0.28 -9.55 -16.20
N LEU A 89 -0.55 -10.23 -15.39
CA LEU A 89 -1.17 -11.50 -15.79
C LEU A 89 -2.33 -11.36 -16.77
N GLN A 90 -2.95 -10.20 -16.91
CA GLN A 90 -4.09 -9.98 -17.82
C GLN A 90 -3.68 -9.26 -19.11
N ARG A 91 -2.43 -8.80 -19.21
CA ARG A 91 -1.94 -8.07 -20.38
C ARG A 91 -2.12 -8.89 -21.67
N PRO A 92 -2.77 -8.35 -22.71
CA PRO A 92 -2.84 -9.02 -23.99
C PRO A 92 -1.47 -8.98 -24.67
N LEU A 93 -1.04 -10.13 -25.21
CA LEU A 93 0.23 -10.27 -25.94
C LEU A 93 0.33 -9.35 -27.17
N ASN A 94 -0.82 -8.89 -27.68
CA ASN A 94 -0.94 -8.07 -28.89
C ASN A 94 -1.58 -6.69 -28.60
N ALA A 95 -1.25 -6.06 -27.46
CA ALA A 95 -1.72 -4.71 -27.17
C ALA A 95 -1.27 -3.70 -28.24
N HIS A 96 -2.16 -2.79 -28.66
CA HIS A 96 -1.77 -1.66 -29.51
C HIS A 96 -0.70 -0.81 -28.80
N SER A 97 0.23 -0.21 -29.55
CA SER A 97 1.41 0.45 -28.99
C SER A 97 1.09 1.53 -27.95
N GLN A 98 0.02 2.31 -28.14
CA GLN A 98 -0.41 3.33 -27.18
C GLN A 98 -0.99 2.72 -25.89
N GLU A 99 -1.82 1.69 -26.00
CA GLU A 99 -2.39 0.97 -24.86
C GLU A 99 -1.29 0.28 -24.04
N ALA A 100 -0.29 -0.30 -24.72
CA ALA A 100 0.86 -0.90 -24.08
C ALA A 100 1.69 0.13 -23.28
N VAL A 101 1.86 1.34 -23.80
CA VAL A 101 2.56 2.44 -23.09
C VAL A 101 1.76 2.88 -21.87
N HIS A 102 0.45 3.06 -21.99
CA HIS A 102 -0.40 3.44 -20.86
C HIS A 102 -0.36 2.38 -19.74
N GLN A 103 -0.50 1.10 -20.10
CA GLN A 103 -0.42 -0.01 -19.16
C GLN A 103 0.95 -0.12 -18.49
N ASN A 104 2.06 0.10 -19.22
CA ASN A 104 3.40 0.13 -18.65
C ASN A 104 3.59 1.28 -17.66
N ARG A 105 3.05 2.47 -17.98
CA ARG A 105 3.11 3.61 -17.07
C ARG A 105 2.33 3.33 -15.79
N LYS A 106 1.11 2.80 -15.92
CA LYS A 106 0.30 2.38 -14.78
C LYS A 106 1.02 1.34 -13.91
N LEU A 107 1.61 0.30 -14.52
CA LEU A 107 2.43 -0.68 -13.81
C LEU A 107 3.55 -0.03 -12.99
N ALA A 108 4.29 0.91 -13.59
CA ALA A 108 5.39 1.58 -12.91
C ALA A 108 4.90 2.47 -11.77
N ASP A 109 3.78 3.16 -11.95
CA ASP A 109 3.20 4.03 -10.93
C ASP A 109 2.62 3.20 -9.76
N ASP A 110 1.87 2.14 -10.04
CA ASP A 110 1.32 1.23 -9.02
C ASP A 110 2.44 0.51 -8.24
N ALA A 111 3.51 0.07 -8.93
CA ALA A 111 4.65 -0.56 -8.26
C ALA A 111 5.41 0.41 -7.34
N LYS A 112 5.57 1.68 -7.74
CA LYS A 112 6.16 2.72 -6.88
C LYS A 112 5.31 2.96 -5.65
N MET A 113 3.98 3.00 -5.82
CA MET A 113 3.06 3.20 -4.71
C MET A 113 3.09 2.02 -3.73
N ALA A 114 3.16 0.78 -4.23
CA ALA A 114 3.34 -0.40 -3.40
C ALA A 114 4.60 -0.31 -2.51
N GLY A 115 5.74 0.05 -3.12
CA GLY A 115 7.01 0.19 -2.40
C GLY A 115 6.98 1.35 -1.40
N ARG A 116 6.43 2.50 -1.77
CA ARG A 116 6.33 3.65 -0.87
C ARG A 116 5.43 3.38 0.33
N ALA A 117 4.31 2.69 0.11
CA ALA A 117 3.42 2.29 1.20
C ALA A 117 4.10 1.28 2.14
N ALA A 118 4.85 0.30 1.61
CA ALA A 118 5.63 -0.62 2.44
C ALA A 118 6.68 0.12 3.29
N TYR A 119 7.39 1.10 2.70
CA TYR A 119 8.35 1.93 3.42
C TYR A 119 7.69 2.71 4.56
N LEU A 120 6.56 3.38 4.30
CA LEU A 120 5.84 4.16 5.32
C LEU A 120 5.26 3.27 6.42
N SER A 121 4.83 2.05 6.10
CA SER A 121 4.42 1.06 7.10
C SER A 121 5.56 0.70 8.04
N ALA A 122 6.78 0.52 7.50
CA ALA A 122 7.95 0.24 8.32
C ALA A 122 8.35 1.46 9.17
N LEU A 123 8.32 2.65 8.58
CA LEU A 123 8.66 3.89 9.27
C LEU A 123 7.68 4.20 10.42
N ALA A 124 6.39 3.93 10.24
CA ALA A 124 5.40 4.11 11.30
C ALA A 124 5.67 3.23 12.53
N LEU A 125 6.33 2.07 12.37
CA LEU A 125 6.71 1.20 13.49
C LEU A 125 8.15 1.43 13.95
N TRP A 126 8.90 2.28 13.28
CA TRP A 126 10.31 2.48 13.57
C TRP A 126 10.47 3.33 14.82
N ASP A 127 11.11 2.75 15.84
CA ASP A 127 11.51 3.47 17.05
C ASP A 127 12.98 3.90 16.94
N PRO A 128 13.27 5.21 16.83
CA PRO A 128 14.64 5.71 16.71
C PRO A 128 15.46 5.55 17.99
N THR A 129 14.86 5.16 19.12
CA THR A 129 15.53 5.06 20.43
C THR A 129 16.07 3.66 20.76
N VAL A 130 15.77 2.66 19.91
CA VAL A 130 16.10 1.24 20.15
C VAL A 130 17.41 0.81 19.45
N HIS A 131 18.17 1.76 18.87
CA HIS A 131 19.41 1.49 18.12
C HIS A 131 20.59 2.34 18.56
#